data_AF-A0A519ZHA1-F1
#
_entry.id   AF-A0A519ZHA1-F1
#
_cell.length_a   1.000
_cell.length_b   1.000
_cell.length_c   1.000
_cell.angle_alpha   90.00
_cell.angle_beta   90.00
_cell.angle_gamma   90.00
#
_symmetry.space_group_name_H-M   'P 1'
#
loop_
_entity.id
_entity.type
_entity.pdbx_description
1 polymer ?
#
loop_
_entity_poly.entity_id
_entity_poly.type
_entity_poly.pdbx_seq_one_letter_code
_entity_poly.pdbx_strand_id
1 'polypeptide(L)'
;MLPLTAPRLHVKGAWLLQRPGAAWLAVALLIALPAWWLGPVTFSSSWALHPPAGLSGNPVSAWWTPAWAHATAQHLSANLWACGLMAVLGLAARLPPRAALAWLMAWPATHVLLMLDPRLAAYLGASGVLHAGAAIVGVWLWRSGRRGLAGIWLLALCVKVLYDLSLGMPTAIRPGLDTPVSTLSHLAGTLSGLFFAGFLGAPRREKT
;
A
#
# COMPACT_ATOMS: atom_id res chain seq x y z
N MET A 1 16.82 0.94 -46.79
CA MET A 1 16.14 1.37 -45.55
C MET A 1 16.91 0.79 -44.36
N LEU A 2 17.67 1.61 -43.63
CA LEU A 2 18.30 1.21 -42.37
C LEU A 2 17.27 1.35 -41.24
N PRO A 3 17.12 0.35 -40.34
CA PRO A 3 16.21 0.47 -39.21
C PRO A 3 16.79 1.48 -38.21
N LEU A 4 16.03 2.54 -37.94
CA LEU A 4 16.30 3.49 -36.85
C LEU A 4 16.09 2.74 -35.51
N THR A 5 17.17 2.21 -34.94
CA THR A 5 17.18 1.75 -33.56
C THR A 5 17.17 2.98 -32.64
N ALA A 6 16.02 3.26 -32.05
CA ALA A 6 15.91 4.30 -31.04
C ALA A 6 16.92 4.05 -29.91
N PRO A 7 17.68 5.07 -29.47
CA PRO A 7 18.67 4.90 -28.42
C PRO A 7 17.96 4.52 -27.11
N ARG A 8 18.29 3.34 -26.57
CA ARG A 8 17.88 2.95 -25.21
C ARG A 8 18.66 3.82 -24.24
N LEU A 9 18.01 4.87 -23.72
CA LEU A 9 18.48 5.64 -22.57
C LEU A 9 18.75 4.68 -21.41
N HIS A 10 20.02 4.31 -21.23
CA HIS A 10 20.48 3.55 -20.08
C HIS A 10 20.55 4.50 -18.90
N VAL A 11 19.45 4.64 -18.16
CA VAL A 11 19.47 5.29 -16.85
C VAL A 11 20.30 4.41 -15.92
N LYS A 12 21.54 4.83 -15.64
CA LYS A 12 22.43 4.17 -14.68
C LYS A 12 21.67 4.00 -13.36
N GLY A 13 21.51 2.77 -12.90
CA GLY A 13 20.79 2.42 -11.66
C GLY A 13 19.43 1.74 -11.84
N ALA A 14 18.76 1.87 -13.00
CA ALA A 14 17.46 1.21 -13.24
C ALA A 14 17.56 -0.33 -13.15
N TRP A 15 18.73 -0.90 -13.42
CA TRP A 15 19.00 -2.33 -13.30
C TRP A 15 18.86 -2.86 -11.86
N LEU A 16 19.09 -2.04 -10.83
CA LEU A 16 18.93 -2.47 -9.43
C LEU A 16 17.46 -2.72 -9.12
N LEU A 17 16.56 -1.88 -9.63
CA LEU A 17 15.12 -2.05 -9.47
C LEU A 17 14.56 -3.24 -10.26
N GLN A 18 15.31 -3.76 -11.24
CA GLN A 18 14.96 -4.99 -11.95
C GLN A 18 15.26 -6.26 -11.14
N ARG A 19 16.05 -6.17 -10.06
CA ARG A 19 16.29 -7.31 -9.17
C ARG A 19 14.99 -7.69 -8.46
N PRO A 20 14.66 -9.00 -8.35
CA PRO A 20 13.46 -9.44 -7.65
C PRO A 20 13.42 -8.87 -6.22
N GLY A 21 12.30 -8.27 -5.85
CA GLY A 21 12.06 -7.65 -4.54
C GLY A 21 12.63 -6.23 -4.36
N ALA A 22 13.57 -5.76 -5.20
CA ALA A 22 14.22 -4.46 -4.99
C ALA A 22 13.27 -3.27 -5.20
N ALA A 23 12.49 -3.29 -6.29
CA ALA A 23 11.48 -2.25 -6.51
C ALA A 23 10.40 -2.26 -5.41
N TRP A 24 10.08 -3.43 -4.86
CA TRP A 24 9.12 -3.55 -3.77
C TRP A 24 9.65 -2.93 -2.47
N LEU A 25 10.91 -3.23 -2.14
CA LEU A 25 11.62 -2.60 -1.03
C LEU A 25 11.64 -1.07 -1.19
N ALA A 26 11.87 -0.56 -2.40
CA ALA A 26 11.86 0.88 -2.65
C ALA A 26 10.49 1.52 -2.34
N VAL A 27 9.37 0.86 -2.67
CA VAL A 27 8.02 1.34 -2.32
C VAL A 27 7.83 1.32 -0.80
N ALA A 28 8.25 0.25 -0.10
CA ALA A 28 8.17 0.20 1.35
C ALA A 28 8.98 1.33 2.03
N LEU A 29 10.18 1.63 1.52
CA LEU A 29 11.01 2.75 1.99
C LEU A 29 10.40 4.11 1.64
N LEU A 30 9.75 4.26 0.48
CA LEU A 30 9.05 5.47 0.07
C LEU A 30 7.86 5.79 0.99
N ILE A 31 7.24 4.78 1.59
CA ILE A 31 6.21 4.95 2.62
C ILE A 31 6.87 5.25 3.98
N ALA A 32 7.83 4.42 4.38
CA ALA A 32 8.37 4.44 5.74
C ALA A 32 9.26 5.66 6.05
N LEU A 33 10.16 6.05 5.14
CA LEU A 33 11.14 7.10 5.43
C LEU A 33 10.50 8.47 5.63
N PRO A 34 9.57 8.94 4.77
CA PRO A 34 8.90 10.22 5.02
C PRO A 34 8.00 10.15 6.26
N ALA A 35 7.35 9.00 6.53
CA ALA A 35 6.53 8.83 7.72
C ALA A 35 7.34 8.93 9.01
N TRP A 36 8.50 8.28 9.04
CA TRP A 36 9.44 8.34 10.16
C TRP A 36 9.99 9.75 10.36
N TRP A 37 10.38 10.42 9.26
CA TRP A 37 10.93 11.77 9.30
C TRP A 37 9.92 12.81 9.77
N LEU A 38 8.66 12.71 9.32
CA LEU A 38 7.61 13.67 9.66
C LEU A 38 7.17 13.54 11.14
N GLY A 39 7.18 12.31 11.69
CA GLY A 39 6.70 12.05 13.04
C GLY A 39 5.18 12.26 13.19
N PRO A 40 4.68 12.36 14.44
CA PRO A 40 3.27 12.61 14.70
C PRO A 40 2.83 14.02 14.28
N VAL A 41 1.66 14.13 13.63
CA VAL A 41 1.06 15.39 13.18
C VAL A 41 -0.43 15.45 13.50
N THR A 42 -1.06 16.61 13.36
CA THR A 42 -2.50 16.79 13.60
C THR A 42 -3.34 16.49 12.35
N PHE A 43 -4.62 16.15 12.56
CA PHE A 43 -5.61 15.97 11.49
C PHE A 43 -5.94 17.25 10.72
N SER A 44 -5.53 18.42 11.21
CA SER A 44 -5.66 19.70 10.53
C SER A 44 -4.47 20.03 9.60
N SER A 45 -3.48 19.13 9.52
CA SER A 45 -2.31 19.34 8.67
C SER A 45 -2.64 19.17 7.19
N SER A 46 -1.88 19.84 6.32
CA SER A 46 -2.01 19.73 4.86
C SER A 46 -1.66 18.34 4.30
N TRP A 47 -1.16 17.44 5.14
CA TRP A 47 -0.86 16.05 4.79
C TRP A 47 -2.09 15.15 4.88
N ALA A 48 -3.12 15.55 5.63
CA ALA A 48 -4.34 14.79 5.81
C ALA A 48 -5.21 14.76 4.55
N LEU A 49 -5.90 13.65 4.37
CA LEU A 49 -6.97 13.54 3.40
C LEU A 49 -8.28 13.99 4.05
N HIS A 50 -9.08 14.81 3.36
CA HIS A 50 -10.39 15.26 3.83
C HIS A 50 -11.50 14.77 2.90
N PRO A 51 -12.02 13.53 3.08
CA PRO A 51 -13.05 12.95 2.22
C PRO A 51 -14.25 13.86 1.91
N PRO A 52 -14.80 14.66 2.85
CA PRO A 52 -15.96 15.52 2.56
C PRO A 52 -15.68 16.61 1.53
N ALA A 53 -14.42 17.00 1.33
CA ALA A 53 -14.03 17.97 0.31
C ALA A 53 -14.00 17.36 -1.11
N GLY A 54 -14.09 16.03 -1.24
CA GLY A 54 -14.11 15.32 -2.51
C GLY A 54 -12.83 15.49 -3.33
N LEU A 55 -12.89 15.09 -4.60
CA LEU A 55 -11.74 15.16 -5.51
C LEU A 55 -11.27 16.59 -5.80
N SER A 56 -12.21 17.54 -5.94
CA SER A 56 -11.90 18.92 -6.28
C SER A 56 -11.46 19.78 -5.10
N GLY A 57 -11.89 19.44 -3.88
CA GLY A 57 -11.52 20.18 -2.67
C GLY A 57 -10.23 19.68 -2.01
N ASN A 58 -9.78 18.47 -2.33
CA ASN A 58 -8.46 17.98 -1.90
C ASN A 58 -7.40 18.31 -2.95
N PRO A 59 -6.18 18.78 -2.55
CA PRO A 59 -5.08 18.90 -3.48
C PRO A 59 -4.66 17.50 -3.99
N VAL A 60 -4.08 17.42 -5.18
CA VAL A 60 -3.59 16.15 -5.76
C VAL A 60 -2.56 15.45 -4.86
N SER A 61 -1.82 16.22 -4.05
CA SER A 61 -0.91 15.68 -3.04
C SER A 61 -1.62 14.79 -2.01
N ALA A 62 -2.87 15.08 -1.66
CA ALA A 62 -3.68 14.31 -0.69
C ALA A 62 -3.95 12.87 -1.14
N TRP A 63 -3.66 12.53 -2.40
CA TRP A 63 -3.73 11.15 -2.87
C TRP A 63 -2.53 10.33 -2.39
N TRP A 64 -1.49 10.96 -1.86
CA TRP A 64 -0.23 10.30 -1.48
C TRP A 64 0.12 10.58 -0.02
N THR A 65 0.10 11.85 0.36
CA THR A 65 0.58 12.37 1.65
C THR A 65 -0.02 11.76 2.91
N PRO A 66 -1.29 11.28 2.95
CA PRO A 66 -1.86 10.74 4.18
C PRO A 66 -1.11 9.53 4.70
N ALA A 67 -0.47 8.76 3.82
CA ALA A 67 0.31 7.58 4.22
C ALA A 67 1.61 7.94 4.95
N TRP A 68 2.07 9.19 4.86
CA TRP A 68 3.24 9.66 5.61
C TRP A 68 2.84 10.22 6.98
N ALA A 69 1.68 10.83 7.08
CA ALA A 69 1.24 11.52 8.29
C ALA A 69 0.49 10.59 9.26
N HIS A 70 0.81 10.69 10.56
CA HIS A 70 0.25 9.83 11.61
C HIS A 70 -0.12 10.68 12.83
N ALA A 71 -1.23 10.37 13.48
CA ALA A 71 -1.71 11.16 14.62
C ALA A 71 -0.92 10.93 15.93
N THR A 72 -0.36 9.73 16.10
CA THR A 72 0.31 9.30 17.34
C THR A 72 1.57 8.51 17.03
N ALA A 73 2.51 8.47 17.99
CA ALA A 73 3.75 7.70 17.84
C ALA A 73 3.48 6.19 17.77
N GLN A 74 2.48 5.70 18.49
CA GLN A 74 2.08 4.29 18.50
C GLN A 74 1.52 3.89 17.13
N HIS A 75 0.66 4.71 16.54
CA HIS A 75 0.15 4.47 15.18
C HIS A 75 1.26 4.51 14.13
N LEU A 76 2.19 5.47 14.22
CA LEU A 76 3.37 5.52 13.36
C LEU A 76 4.21 4.25 13.50
N SER A 77 4.56 3.86 14.73
CA SER A 77 5.36 2.66 15.02
C SER A 77 4.73 1.39 14.45
N ALA A 78 3.42 1.20 14.63
CA ALA A 78 2.70 0.06 14.06
C ALA A 78 2.81 0.00 12.52
N ASN A 79 2.66 1.13 11.84
CA ASN A 79 2.78 1.19 10.39
C ASN A 79 4.22 1.03 9.90
N LEU A 80 5.23 1.51 10.64
CA LEU A 80 6.65 1.28 10.32
C LEU A 80 7.02 -0.21 10.42
N TRP A 81 6.55 -0.90 11.46
CA TRP A 81 6.72 -2.37 11.58
C TRP A 81 6.04 -3.12 10.43
N ALA A 82 4.83 -2.70 10.06
CA ALA A 82 4.13 -3.27 8.91
C ALA A 82 4.86 -2.99 7.58
N CYS A 83 5.46 -1.81 7.41
CA CYS A 83 6.32 -1.51 6.24
C CYS A 83 7.54 -2.46 6.20
N GLY A 84 8.20 -2.66 7.34
CA GLY A 84 9.31 -3.60 7.47
C GLY A 84 8.90 -5.04 7.10
N LEU A 85 7.76 -5.50 7.60
CA LEU A 85 7.19 -6.79 7.23
C LEU A 85 6.93 -6.88 5.72
N MET A 86 6.30 -5.87 5.12
CA MET A 86 6.06 -5.85 3.67
C MET A 86 7.37 -5.90 2.89
N ALA A 87 8.40 -5.15 3.30
CA ALA A 87 9.71 -5.18 2.68
C ALA A 87 10.32 -6.60 2.70
N VAL A 88 10.32 -7.25 3.87
CA VAL A 88 10.82 -8.62 4.04
C VAL A 88 10.05 -9.60 3.17
N LEU A 89 8.71 -9.53 3.16
CA LEU A 89 7.88 -10.40 2.34
C LEU A 89 8.16 -10.24 0.85
N GLY A 90 8.35 -9.01 0.37
CA GLY A 90 8.63 -8.80 -1.05
C GLY A 90 10.00 -9.29 -1.50
N LEU A 91 11.00 -9.16 -0.63
CA LEU A 91 12.33 -9.75 -0.86
C LEU A 91 12.25 -11.28 -0.83
N ALA A 92 11.63 -11.88 0.20
CA ALA A 92 11.51 -13.33 0.37
C ALA A 92 10.65 -14.00 -0.72
N ALA A 93 9.57 -13.34 -1.16
CA ALA A 93 8.71 -13.81 -2.24
C ALA A 93 9.25 -13.45 -3.64
N ARG A 94 10.41 -12.78 -3.71
CA ARG A 94 11.06 -12.33 -4.96
C ARG A 94 10.06 -11.60 -5.88
N LEU A 95 9.29 -10.67 -5.31
CA LEU A 95 8.24 -9.95 -6.03
C LEU A 95 8.82 -9.24 -7.27
N PRO A 96 8.19 -9.36 -8.45
CA PRO A 96 8.68 -8.71 -9.65
C PRO A 96 8.41 -7.19 -9.59
N PRO A 97 9.12 -6.37 -10.38
CA PRO A 97 8.94 -4.92 -10.38
C PRO A 97 7.49 -4.47 -10.66
N ARG A 98 6.75 -5.21 -11.50
CA ARG A 98 5.33 -4.96 -11.76
C ARG A 98 4.44 -5.04 -10.50
N ALA A 99 4.82 -5.83 -9.50
CA ALA A 99 4.09 -5.88 -8.24
C ALA A 99 4.32 -4.62 -7.41
N ALA A 100 5.54 -4.07 -7.43
CA ALA A 100 5.82 -2.77 -6.81
C ALA A 100 5.05 -1.65 -7.51
N LEU A 101 4.98 -1.67 -8.85
CA LEU A 101 4.15 -0.73 -9.61
C LEU A 101 2.66 -0.86 -9.25
N ALA A 102 2.15 -2.09 -9.15
CA ALA A 102 0.78 -2.34 -8.71
C ALA A 102 0.52 -1.74 -7.31
N TRP A 103 1.47 -1.89 -6.39
CA TRP A 103 1.34 -1.32 -5.05
C TRP A 103 1.40 0.21 -5.05
N LEU A 104 2.30 0.79 -5.85
CA LEU A 104 2.41 2.23 -6.04
C LEU A 104 1.13 2.84 -6.64
N MET A 105 0.45 2.12 -7.54
CA MET A 105 -0.84 2.56 -8.12
C MET A 105 -2.02 2.32 -7.17
N ALA A 106 -1.97 1.27 -6.36
CA ALA A 106 -2.99 1.00 -5.35
C ALA A 106 -3.00 2.06 -4.23
N TRP A 107 -1.87 2.73 -3.98
CA TRP A 107 -1.76 3.79 -2.97
C TRP A 107 -2.73 4.96 -3.23
N PRO A 108 -2.66 5.71 -4.35
CA PRO A 108 -3.61 6.79 -4.60
C PRO A 108 -5.02 6.29 -4.78
N ALA A 109 -5.21 5.10 -5.36
CA ALA A 109 -6.54 4.50 -5.49
C ALA A 109 -7.20 4.23 -4.12
N THR A 110 -6.41 3.82 -3.12
CA THR A 110 -6.90 3.62 -1.75
C THR A 110 -7.49 4.92 -1.19
N HIS A 111 -6.78 6.03 -1.35
CA HIS A 111 -7.25 7.34 -0.87
C HIS A 111 -8.42 7.88 -1.68
N VAL A 112 -8.46 7.66 -3.00
CA VAL A 112 -9.62 8.01 -3.84
C VAL A 112 -10.87 7.23 -3.41
N LEU A 113 -10.75 5.94 -3.11
CA LEU A 113 -11.88 5.16 -2.59
C LEU A 113 -12.35 5.66 -1.21
N LEU A 114 -11.44 6.14 -0.36
CA LEU A 114 -11.82 6.76 0.91
C LEU A 114 -12.61 8.05 0.73
N MET A 115 -12.36 8.83 -0.32
CA MET A 115 -13.13 10.04 -0.63
C MET A 115 -14.59 9.76 -0.97
N LEU A 116 -14.97 8.50 -1.25
CA LEU A 116 -16.35 8.12 -1.54
C LEU A 116 -17.23 8.02 -0.28
N ASP A 117 -16.64 7.96 0.92
CA ASP A 117 -17.40 7.92 2.19
C ASP A 117 -17.31 9.26 2.92
N PRO A 118 -18.34 10.11 2.85
CA PRO A 118 -18.33 11.45 3.46
C PRO A 118 -18.38 11.40 4.99
N ARG A 119 -18.62 10.23 5.62
CA ARG A 119 -18.63 10.09 7.08
C ARG A 119 -17.22 10.15 7.67
N LEU A 120 -16.19 9.93 6.85
CA LEU A 120 -14.79 10.01 7.28
C LEU A 120 -14.32 11.46 7.21
N ALA A 121 -14.25 12.17 8.35
CA ALA A 121 -13.93 13.60 8.36
C ALA A 121 -12.49 13.92 7.87
N ALA A 122 -11.52 13.11 8.30
CA ALA A 122 -10.14 13.20 7.87
C ALA A 122 -9.46 11.82 7.97
N TYR A 123 -8.39 11.62 7.20
CA TYR A 123 -7.59 10.39 7.22
C TYR A 123 -6.10 10.68 7.27
N LEU A 124 -5.42 9.91 8.14
CA LEU A 124 -3.98 9.87 8.37
C LEU A 124 -3.57 8.40 8.58
N GLY A 125 -2.43 8.01 8.02
CA GLY A 125 -1.81 6.71 8.22
C GLY A 125 -1.60 5.92 6.93
N ALA A 126 -0.64 5.00 6.98
CA ALA A 126 -0.29 4.12 5.86
C ALA A 126 -1.09 2.80 5.82
N SER A 127 -1.92 2.53 6.83
CA SER A 127 -2.47 1.18 7.06
C SER A 127 -3.29 0.65 5.88
N GLY A 128 -4.08 1.50 5.20
CA GLY A 128 -4.80 1.10 3.99
C GLY A 128 -3.86 0.73 2.85
N VAL A 129 -2.83 1.55 2.61
CA VAL A 129 -1.80 1.27 1.60
C VAL A 129 -1.06 -0.03 1.91
N LEU A 130 -0.79 -0.32 3.18
CA LEU A 130 -0.18 -1.59 3.60
C LEU A 130 -1.07 -2.80 3.35
N HIS A 131 -2.40 -2.67 3.55
CA HIS A 131 -3.36 -3.73 3.20
C HIS A 131 -3.42 -3.98 1.68
N ALA A 132 -3.23 -2.95 0.86
CA ALA A 132 -3.07 -3.13 -0.59
C ALA A 132 -1.83 -3.98 -0.92
N GLY A 133 -0.70 -3.69 -0.26
CA GLY A 133 0.54 -4.47 -0.38
C GLY A 133 0.33 -5.93 0.01
N ALA A 134 -0.34 -6.17 1.14
CA ALA A 134 -0.66 -7.51 1.62
C ALA A 134 -1.53 -8.30 0.62
N ALA A 135 -2.53 -7.67 0.00
CA ALA A 135 -3.36 -8.29 -1.03
C ALA A 135 -2.53 -8.69 -2.26
N ILE A 136 -1.64 -7.79 -2.72
CA ILE A 136 -0.74 -8.04 -3.85
C ILE A 136 0.20 -9.22 -3.58
N VAL A 137 0.77 -9.30 -2.37
CA VAL A 137 1.60 -10.44 -1.93
C VAL A 137 0.81 -11.75 -2.03
N GLY A 138 -0.41 -11.79 -1.51
CA GLY A 138 -1.26 -12.99 -1.56
C GLY A 138 -1.54 -13.47 -2.99
N VAL A 139 -1.92 -12.55 -3.89
CA VAL A 139 -2.15 -12.88 -5.31
C VAL A 139 -0.87 -13.35 -6.01
N TRP A 140 0.28 -12.74 -5.70
CA TRP A 140 1.55 -13.19 -6.24
C TRP A 140 1.94 -14.59 -5.77
N LEU A 141 1.78 -14.88 -4.48
CA LEU A 141 2.02 -16.21 -3.92
C LEU A 141 1.12 -17.25 -4.60
N TRP A 142 -0.15 -16.92 -4.84
CA TRP A 142 -1.07 -17.77 -5.57
C TRP A 142 -0.57 -18.06 -6.99
N ARG A 143 -0.22 -17.02 -7.74
CA ARG A 143 0.25 -17.12 -9.14
C ARG A 143 1.62 -17.78 -9.29
N SER A 144 2.46 -17.73 -8.26
CA SER A 144 3.75 -18.43 -8.20
C SER A 144 3.65 -19.90 -7.80
N GLY A 145 2.43 -20.42 -7.63
CA GLY A 145 2.20 -21.83 -7.31
C GLY A 145 2.24 -22.16 -5.82
N ARG A 146 2.51 -21.19 -4.95
CA ARG A 146 2.52 -21.35 -3.48
C ARG A 146 1.10 -21.24 -2.90
N ARG A 147 0.15 -21.99 -3.47
CA ARG A 147 -1.30 -21.83 -3.23
C ARG A 147 -1.72 -22.00 -1.77
N GLY A 148 -1.12 -22.95 -1.04
CA GLY A 148 -1.42 -23.14 0.39
C GLY A 148 -1.06 -21.91 1.23
N LEU A 149 0.16 -21.40 1.06
CA LEU A 149 0.60 -20.18 1.74
C LEU A 149 -0.24 -18.96 1.33
N ALA A 150 -0.56 -18.85 0.04
CA ALA A 150 -1.42 -17.79 -0.47
C ALA A 150 -2.84 -17.85 0.13
N GLY A 151 -3.42 -19.06 0.27
CA GLY A 151 -4.72 -19.26 0.90
C GLY A 151 -4.73 -18.82 2.36
N ILE A 152 -3.73 -19.24 3.15
CA ILE A 152 -3.57 -18.83 4.55
C ILE A 152 -3.41 -17.31 4.65
N TRP A 153 -2.57 -16.72 3.80
CA TRP A 153 -2.30 -15.29 3.79
C TRP A 153 -3.54 -14.46 3.46
N LEU A 154 -4.26 -14.82 2.40
CA LEU A 154 -5.47 -14.12 1.97
C LEU A 154 -6.63 -14.33 2.97
N LEU A 155 -6.72 -15.51 3.59
CA LEU A 155 -7.68 -15.77 4.65
C LEU A 155 -7.39 -14.90 5.87
N ALA A 156 -6.13 -14.83 6.32
CA ALA A 156 -5.72 -13.97 7.43
C ALA A 156 -6.02 -12.49 7.15
N LEU A 157 -5.75 -12.02 5.92
CA LEU A 157 -6.12 -10.67 5.49
C LEU A 157 -7.64 -10.45 5.52
N CYS A 158 -8.42 -11.40 5.02
CA CYS A 158 -9.88 -11.33 5.03
C CYS A 158 -10.43 -11.27 6.47
N VAL A 159 -9.98 -12.17 7.33
CA VAL A 159 -10.35 -12.19 8.76
C VAL A 159 -9.98 -10.85 9.42
N LYS A 160 -8.79 -10.32 9.13
CA LYS A 160 -8.35 -9.02 9.65
C LYS A 160 -9.29 -7.88 9.25
N VAL A 161 -9.63 -7.80 7.96
CA VAL A 161 -10.52 -6.75 7.44
C VAL A 161 -11.93 -6.90 8.02
N LEU A 162 -12.50 -8.11 8.01
CA LEU A 162 -13.83 -8.35 8.57
C LEU A 162 -13.90 -8.04 10.07
N TYR A 163 -12.88 -8.41 10.82
CA TYR A 163 -12.76 -8.04 12.23
C TYR A 163 -12.74 -6.53 12.41
N ASP A 164 -12.00 -5.80 11.59
CA ASP A 164 -11.95 -4.34 11.65
C ASP A 164 -13.30 -3.71 11.32
N LEU A 165 -13.98 -4.20 10.28
CA LEU A 165 -15.32 -3.73 9.93
C LEU A 165 -16.33 -4.01 11.06
N SER A 166 -16.20 -5.12 11.79
CA SER A 166 -17.08 -5.46 12.91
C SER A 166 -16.94 -4.53 14.13
N LEU A 167 -15.81 -3.81 14.23
CA LEU A 167 -15.55 -2.86 15.31
C LEU A 167 -16.15 -1.47 15.04
N GLY A 168 -16.69 -1.23 13.83
CA GLY A 168 -17.36 0.01 13.46
C GLY A 168 -16.82 0.64 12.18
N MET A 169 -17.63 1.53 11.58
CA MET A 169 -17.33 2.25 10.34
C MET A 169 -17.70 3.73 10.47
N PRO A 170 -16.95 4.66 9.84
CA PRO A 170 -15.75 4.42 9.02
C PRO A 170 -14.45 4.30 9.84
N THR A 171 -14.54 4.49 11.16
CA THR A 171 -13.43 4.44 12.12
C THR A 171 -13.80 3.64 13.36
N ALA A 172 -12.81 3.06 14.03
CA ALA A 172 -12.95 2.43 15.34
C ALA A 172 -11.82 2.85 16.30
N ILE A 173 -12.13 2.98 17.59
CA ILE A 173 -11.12 3.17 18.63
C ILE A 173 -10.39 1.86 18.86
N ARG A 174 -9.06 1.92 18.95
CA ARG A 174 -8.21 0.75 19.15
C ARG A 174 -7.36 0.92 20.41
N PRO A 175 -7.50 0.02 21.40
CA PRO A 175 -6.62 0.04 22.57
C PRO A 175 -5.16 0.04 22.13
N GLY A 176 -4.36 0.97 22.68
CA GLY A 176 -2.93 1.08 22.41
C GLY A 176 -2.52 1.91 21.18
N LEU A 177 -3.46 2.49 20.42
CA LEU A 177 -3.14 3.39 19.29
C LEU A 177 -3.46 4.87 19.56
N ASP A 178 -4.21 5.17 20.63
CA ASP A 178 -4.58 6.51 21.09
C ASP A 178 -5.22 7.43 20.02
N THR A 179 -5.68 6.85 18.91
CA THR A 179 -6.32 7.55 17.79
C THR A 179 -7.35 6.64 17.11
N PRO A 180 -8.46 7.19 16.58
CA PRO A 180 -9.39 6.41 15.75
C PRO A 180 -8.68 5.89 14.49
N VAL A 181 -8.77 4.59 14.25
CA VAL A 181 -8.23 3.97 13.03
C VAL A 181 -9.36 3.82 12.02
N SER A 182 -9.12 4.23 10.77
CA SER A 182 -10.10 4.04 9.70
C SER A 182 -10.17 2.57 9.27
N THR A 183 -11.22 1.89 9.68
CA THR A 183 -11.53 0.51 9.30
C THR A 183 -11.89 0.41 7.82
N LEU A 184 -12.54 1.45 7.28
CA LEU A 184 -12.79 1.60 5.84
C LEU A 184 -11.49 1.61 5.03
N SER A 185 -10.42 2.22 5.55
CA SER A 185 -9.14 2.29 4.83
C SER A 185 -8.52 0.92 4.59
N HIS A 186 -8.72 -0.03 5.49
CA HIS A 186 -8.22 -1.39 5.32
C HIS A 186 -8.96 -2.12 4.21
N LEU A 187 -10.30 -1.96 4.14
CA LEU A 187 -11.10 -2.49 3.05
C LEU A 187 -10.73 -1.84 1.71
N ALA A 188 -10.71 -0.49 1.65
CA ALA A 188 -10.36 0.26 0.45
C ALA A 188 -8.96 -0.10 -0.07
N GLY A 189 -8.01 -0.27 0.85
CA GLY A 189 -6.65 -0.73 0.58
C GLY A 189 -6.63 -2.13 -0.01
N THR A 190 -7.25 -3.10 0.66
CA THR A 190 -7.34 -4.48 0.17
C THR A 190 -7.99 -4.56 -1.22
N LEU A 191 -9.08 -3.85 -1.45
CA LEU A 191 -9.76 -3.82 -2.76
C LEU A 191 -8.87 -3.19 -3.85
N SER A 192 -8.21 -2.07 -3.56
CA SER A 192 -7.26 -1.43 -4.49
C SER A 192 -6.11 -2.37 -4.83
N GLY A 193 -5.54 -3.03 -3.82
CA GLY A 193 -4.47 -4.01 -3.99
C GLY A 193 -4.89 -5.19 -4.85
N LEU A 194 -6.07 -5.78 -4.60
CA LEU A 194 -6.62 -6.87 -5.42
C LEU A 194 -6.85 -6.44 -6.87
N PHE A 195 -7.40 -5.25 -7.07
CA PHE A 195 -7.64 -4.69 -8.40
C PHE A 195 -6.33 -4.58 -9.20
N PHE A 196 -5.31 -3.88 -8.66
CA PHE A 196 -4.04 -3.74 -9.36
C PHE A 196 -3.24 -5.04 -9.44
N ALA A 197 -3.38 -5.93 -8.45
CA ALA A 197 -2.82 -7.27 -8.51
C ALA A 197 -3.39 -8.07 -9.67
N GLY A 198 -4.64 -7.83 -10.07
CA GLY A 198 -5.30 -8.47 -11.22
C GLY A 198 -4.44 -8.44 -12.48
N PHE A 199 -3.71 -7.35 -12.72
CA PHE A 199 -2.85 -7.12 -13.88
C PHE A 199 -1.46 -7.77 -13.78
N LEU A 200 -1.12 -8.43 -12.67
CA LEU A 200 0.14 -9.16 -12.55
C LEU A 200 0.10 -10.41 -13.44
N GLY A 201 0.78 -10.41 -14.58
CA GLY A 201 0.93 -11.67 -15.35
C GLY A 201 1.50 -12.82 -14.50
N ALA A 202 1.43 -14.05 -15.02
CA ALA A 202 2.04 -15.19 -14.34
C ALA A 202 3.57 -14.99 -14.16
N PRO A 203 4.19 -15.52 -13.09
CA PRO A 203 5.63 -15.62 -13.01
C PRO A 203 6.15 -16.38 -14.24
N ARG A 204 7.20 -15.85 -14.88
CA ARG A 204 7.91 -16.61 -15.91
C ARG A 204 8.58 -17.77 -15.20
N ARG A 205 8.31 -19.00 -15.64
CA ARG A 205 9.13 -20.15 -15.26
C ARG A 205 10.50 -19.91 -15.88
N GLU A 206 11.51 -19.60 -15.07
CA GLU A 206 12.89 -19.72 -15.52
C GLU A 206 13.10 -21.20 -15.84
N LYS A 207 13.39 -21.49 -17.12
CA LYS A 207 13.87 -22.82 -17.50
C LYS A 207 15.26 -22.93 -16.86
N THR A 208 15.35 -23.72 -15.80
CA THR A 208 16.62 -24.19 -15.23
C THR A 208 17.31 -25.12 -16.21
#